data_AF-A0A395YEI9-F1
#
_entry.id   AF-A0A395YEI9-F1
#
_cell.length_a   1.000
_cell.length_b   1.000
_cell.length_c   1.000
_cell.angle_alpha   90.00
_cell.angle_beta   90.00
_cell.angle_gamma   90.00
#
_symmetry.space_group_name_H-M   'P 1'
#
loop_
_entity.id
_entity.type
_entity.pdbx_description
1 polymer ?
#
loop_
_entity_poly.entity_id
_entity_poly.type
_entity_poly.pdbx_seq_one_letter_code
_entity_poly.pdbx_strand_id
1 'polypeptide(L)' 'MLKPYPCFLCCNRGIIINMNEVQHIEEDDFLMTNGERIPVKKRDKKIILQQYSDYIFNRIEKG' A
#
# COMPACT_ATOMS: atom_id res chain seq x y z
N MET A 1 -17.40 2.35 -2.47
CA MET A 1 -16.43 3.46 -2.58
C MET A 1 -15.65 3.56 -1.27
N LEU A 2 -14.34 3.30 -1.27
CA LEU A 2 -13.47 3.43 -0.07
C LEU A 2 -12.73 4.79 -0.03
N LYS A 3 -13.14 5.76 -0.86
CA LYS A 3 -12.51 7.09 -0.96
C LYS A 3 -12.39 7.90 0.34
N PRO A 4 -13.24 7.76 1.39
CA PRO A 4 -13.03 8.56 2.61
C PRO A 4 -11.90 8.02 3.50
N TYR A 5 -11.32 6.86 3.19
CA TYR A 5 -10.32 6.21 4.02
C TYR A 5 -8.93 6.25 3.36
N PRO A 6 -8.04 7.17 3.78
CA PRO A 6 -6.73 7.34 3.15
C PRO A 6 -5.81 6.13 3.35
N CYS A 7 -6.14 5.20 4.25
CA CYS A 7 -5.38 3.98 4.50
C CYS A 7 -5.53 2.90 3.42
N PHE A 8 -6.49 3.02 2.49
CA PHE A 8 -6.67 2.01 1.44
C PHE A 8 -5.95 2.39 0.14
N LEU A 9 -5.19 1.45 -0.41
CA LEU A 9 -4.40 1.63 -1.62
C LEU A 9 -4.75 0.55 -2.66
N CYS A 10 -5.04 0.99 -3.88
CA CYS A 10 -5.21 0.08 -5.02
C CYS A 10 -3.83 -0.28 -5.61
N CYS A 11 -3.24 -1.39 -5.16
CA CYS A 11 -1.91 -1.82 -5.60
C CYS A 11 -1.93 -2.72 -6.86
N ASN A 12 -3.10 -3.25 -7.24
CA ASN A 12 -3.26 -4.05 -8.45
C ASN A 12 -4.71 -4.02 -8.98
N ARG A 13 -4.94 -4.54 -10.19
CA ARG A 13 -6.27 -4.59 -10.79
C ARG A 13 -7.21 -5.44 -9.92
N GLY A 14 -8.16 -4.78 -9.27
CA GLY A 14 -9.15 -5.43 -8.41
C GLY A 14 -8.65 -5.74 -6.98
N ILE A 15 -7.45 -5.29 -6.61
CA ILE A 15 -6.88 -5.51 -5.28
C ILE A 15 -6.68 -4.18 -4.58
N ILE A 16 -7.23 -4.07 -3.38
CA ILE A 16 -7.08 -2.94 -2.48
C ILE A 16 -6.52 -3.47 -1.15
N ILE A 17 -5.42 -2.90 -0.68
CA ILE A 17 -4.82 -3.24 0.60
C ILE A 17 -5.08 -2.16 1.65
N ASN A 18 -5.08 -2.55 2.92
CA ASN A 18 -4.99 -1.61 4.04
C ASN A 18 -3.51 -1.34 4.33
N MET A 19 -3.04 -0.13 4.05
CA MET A 19 -1.65 0.29 4.25
C MET A 19 -1.22 0.28 5.72
N ASN A 20 -2.15 0.27 6.68
CA ASN A 20 -1.81 0.10 8.09
C ASN A 20 -1.32 -1.32 8.42
N GLU A 21 -1.72 -2.31 7.62
CA GLU A 21 -1.41 -3.72 7.81
C GLU A 21 -0.25 -4.18 6.91
N VAL A 22 0.46 -3.25 6.29
CA VAL A 22 1.69 -3.56 5.54
C VAL A 22 2.82 -3.71 6.56
N GLN A 23 3.44 -4.89 6.57
CA GLN A 23 4.60 -5.18 7.39
C GLN A 23 5.88 -4.61 6.76
N HIS A 24 6.12 -4.89 5.48
CA HIS A 24 7.17 -4.26 4.68
C HIS A 24 6.93 -4.47 3.18
N ILE A 25 7.71 -3.78 2.36
CA ILE A 25 7.69 -3.88 0.90
C ILE A 25 8.82 -4.84 0.49
N GLU A 26 8.46 -5.92 -0.20
CA GLU A 26 9.41 -6.78 -0.92
C GLU A 26 9.59 -6.24 -2.35
N GLU A 27 10.43 -6.87 -3.18
CA GLU A 27 10.75 -6.33 -4.51
C GLU A 27 9.47 -6.03 -5.31
N ASP A 28 8.59 -7.02 -5.49
CA ASP A 28 7.36 -6.88 -6.30
C ASP A 28 6.06 -6.98 -5.49
N ASP A 29 6.14 -7.17 -4.16
CA ASP A 29 5.00 -7.51 -3.31
C ASP A 29 4.92 -6.62 -2.07
N PHE A 30 3.70 -6.38 -1.59
CA PHE A 30 3.45 -5.95 -0.21
C PHE A 30 3.34 -7.20 0.67
N LEU A 31 4.21 -7.32 1.69
CA LEU A 31 4.02 -8.29 2.75
C LEU A 31 3.09 -7.70 3.82
N MET A 32 1.98 -8.37 4.06
CA MET A 32 0.98 -7.99 5.05
C MET A 32 1.30 -8.58 6.43
N THR A 33 0.77 -8.01 7.51
CA THR A 33 0.95 -8.46 8.90
C THR A 33 0.44 -9.88 9.17
N ASN A 34 -0.51 -10.36 8.36
CA ASN A 34 -1.01 -11.74 8.40
C ASN A 34 -0.13 -12.74 7.61
N GLY A 35 0.97 -12.28 7.00
CA GLY A 35 1.89 -13.09 6.20
C GLY A 35 1.51 -13.24 4.72
N GLU A 36 0.40 -12.65 4.26
CA GLU A 36 0.02 -12.65 2.85
C GLU A 36 0.93 -11.75 2.02
N ARG A 37 1.24 -12.18 0.79
CA ARG A 37 1.98 -11.40 -0.20
C ARG A 37 1.04 -10.90 -1.29
N ILE A 38 0.96 -9.59 -1.45
CA ILE A 38 0.08 -8.96 -2.43
C ILE A 38 0.90 -8.33 -3.56
N PRO A 39 0.73 -8.79 -4.81
CA PRO A 39 1.55 -8.32 -5.92
C PRO A 39 1.22 -6.89 -6.32
N VAL A 40 2.28 -6.10 -6.51
CA VAL A 40 2.21 -4.74 -7.02
C VAL A 40 2.20 -4.77 -8.54
N LYS A 41 1.27 -4.04 -9.15
CA LYS A 41 1.19 -3.93 -10.61
C LYS A 41 2.47 -3.34 -11.19
N LYS A 42 3.29 -4.17 -11.85
CA LYS A 42 4.62 -3.80 -12.37
C LYS A 42 4.67 -2.48 -13.15
N ARG A 43 3.69 -2.25 -14.03
CA ARG A 43 3.61 -1.02 -14.85
C ARG A 43 3.46 0.25 -14.00
N ASP A 44 2.72 0.17 -12.89
CA ASP A 44 2.37 1.32 -12.05
C ASP A 44 3.13 1.31 -10.73
N LYS A 45 4.08 0.37 -10.55
CA LYS A 45 4.82 0.11 -9.31
C LYS A 45 5.39 1.38 -8.69
N LYS A 46 6.05 2.23 -9.48
CA LYS A 46 6.62 3.50 -9.00
C LYS A 46 5.55 4.43 -8.39
N ILE A 47 4.38 4.54 -9.04
CA ILE A 47 3.28 5.38 -8.57
C ILE A 47 2.67 4.80 -7.30
N ILE A 48 2.47 3.48 -7.25
CA ILE A 48 1.90 2.78 -6.10
C ILE A 48 2.82 2.91 -4.87
N LEU A 49 4.13 2.72 -5.06
CA LEU A 49 5.10 2.89 -3.99
C LEU A 49 5.20 4.35 -3.52
N GLN A 50 5.08 5.33 -4.43
CA GLN A 50 5.01 6.73 -4.03
C GLN A 50 3.78 7.01 -3.17
N GLN A 51 2.60 6.53 -3.55
CA GLN A 51 1.36 6.68 -2.77
C GLN A 51 1.48 6.06 -1.37
N TYR A 52 2.11 4.89 -1.27
CA TYR A 52 2.39 4.26 0.03
C TYR A 52 3.37 5.10 0.86
N SER A 53 4.47 5.56 0.27
CA SER A 53 5.45 6.43 0.96
C SER A 53 4.81 7.72 1.47
N ASP A 54 4.00 8.38 0.63
CA ASP A 54 3.28 9.60 1.00
C ASP A 54 2.33 9.33 2.18
N TYR A 55 1.63 8.20 2.16
CA TYR A 55 0.74 7.80 3.25
C TYR A 55 1.51 7.62 4.58
N ILE A 56 2.61 6.87 4.56
CA ILE A 56 3.42 6.63 5.77
C ILE A 56 4.02 7.93 6.30
N PHE A 57 4.53 8.79 5.42
CA PHE A 57 5.07 10.10 5.80
C PHE A 57 4.02 10.96 6.51
N ASN A 58 2.84 11.12 5.90
CA ASN A 58 1.71 11.85 6.50
C ASN A 58 1.22 11.24 7.82
N ARG A 59 1.36 9.92 8.00
CA ARG A 59 0.98 9.23 9.24
C ARG A 59 1.98 9.52 10.37
N ILE A 60 3.28 9.58 10.05
CA ILE A 60 4.34 9.88 11.02
C ILE A 60 4.29 11.35 11.45
N GLU A 61 4.07 12.30 10.54
CA GLU A 61 3.99 13.73 10.88
C GLU A 61 2.80 14.09 11.79
N LYS A 62 1.77 13.23 11.84
CA LYS A 62 0.56 13.43 12.64
C LYS A 62 0.54 12.64 13.94
N GLY A 63 1.60 11.87 14.24
CA GLY A 63 1.76 11.13 15.49
C GLY A 63 2.70 11.86 16.44
#